data_AF-A0AAN2H6M4-F1
#
_entry.id   AF-A0AAN2H6M4-F1
#
_cell.length_a   1.000
_cell.length_b   1.000
_cell.length_c   1.000
_cell.angle_alpha   90.00
_cell.angle_beta   90.00
_cell.angle_gamma   90.00
#
_symmetry.space_group_name_H-M   'P 1'
#
loop_
_entity.id
_entity.type
_entity.pdbx_description
1 polymer ?
#
loop_
_entity_poly.entity_id
_entity_poly.type
_entity_poly.pdbx_seq_one_letter_code
_entity_poly.pdbx_strand_id
1 'polypeptide(L)'
;MRFETECDQKLRNWKRLAIEREVSEEQSGEVQFPRWIDEWANTKLGGIFERIFSKMDSMQNDMNSRFDAMQTEMSVMKNGIASIKGEMAEMKGEMTVMKNDIASIKGEMAEMKGEMAVMKNDIASIKGEMAEMKGEMTVMKNDIASIKGEMAEMKGEMTIMKSDIDSVKGETTTLKGEVTAMKDSISQLDRKIDLLDQRTEERFNNMAQTMQKIDDRSCKSMMLTRKYENMVRSDMHYSAVPVPFLNGDEPRDYELPPLASFEDIDNLTKEQCIQYLHGYGVNKFSPLETVKLKERLQEAIGLWSKGHESHKYHTF
;
A
#
# COMPACT_ATOMS: atom_id res chain seq x y z
N MET A 1 131.88 22.82 -47.02
CA MET A 1 132.26 24.07 -47.72
C MET A 1 133.14 25.02 -46.90
N ARG A 2 132.65 25.83 -45.95
CA ARG A 2 133.49 26.90 -45.32
C ARG A 2 134.81 26.41 -44.70
N PHE A 3 134.79 25.28 -43.99
CA PHE A 3 135.98 24.72 -43.31
C PHE A 3 136.99 24.10 -44.28
N GLU A 4 136.51 23.49 -45.36
CA GLU A 4 137.32 22.90 -46.42
C GLU A 4 138.16 23.98 -47.11
N THR A 5 137.53 25.12 -47.42
CA THR A 5 138.21 26.31 -47.97
C THR A 5 139.28 26.87 -47.02
N GLU A 6 139.03 26.85 -45.70
CA GLU A 6 139.99 27.33 -44.69
C GLU A 6 141.23 26.41 -44.54
N CYS A 7 141.04 25.09 -44.53
CA CYS A 7 142.14 24.12 -44.46
C CYS A 7 143.06 24.22 -45.68
N ASP A 8 142.46 24.34 -46.87
CA ASP A 8 143.17 24.51 -48.14
C ASP A 8 144.02 25.80 -48.14
N GLN A 9 143.47 26.89 -47.60
CA GLN A 9 144.19 28.16 -47.41
C GLN A 9 145.39 27.99 -46.47
N LYS A 10 145.22 27.26 -45.37
CA LYS A 10 146.30 27.00 -44.38
C LYS A 10 147.39 26.12 -44.97
N LEU A 11 147.07 25.09 -45.74
CA LEU A 11 148.05 24.23 -46.40
C LEU A 11 148.89 25.02 -47.41
N ARG A 12 148.25 25.89 -48.22
CA ARG A 12 148.94 26.83 -49.12
C ARG A 12 149.87 27.79 -48.37
N ASN A 13 149.42 28.34 -47.24
CA ASN A 13 150.25 29.22 -46.40
C ASN A 13 151.45 28.47 -45.79
N TRP A 14 151.28 27.20 -45.38
CA TRP A 14 152.37 26.40 -44.82
C TRP A 14 153.43 26.07 -45.89
N LYS A 15 153.01 25.72 -47.11
CA LYS A 15 153.93 25.58 -48.27
C LYS A 15 154.72 26.88 -48.52
N ARG A 16 154.07 28.06 -48.44
CA ARG A 16 154.73 29.36 -48.59
C ARG A 16 155.77 29.62 -47.50
N LEU A 17 155.41 29.40 -46.22
CA LEU A 17 156.31 29.63 -45.08
C LEU A 17 157.52 28.67 -45.06
N ALA A 18 157.36 27.45 -45.56
CA ALA A 18 158.47 26.51 -45.68
C ALA A 18 159.52 26.97 -46.70
N ILE A 19 159.07 27.54 -47.84
CA ILE A 19 159.95 28.16 -48.84
C ILE A 19 160.69 29.37 -48.24
N GLU A 20 160.01 30.20 -47.44
CA GLU A 20 160.62 31.38 -46.80
C GLU A 20 161.69 31.01 -45.76
N ARG A 21 161.62 29.82 -45.13
CA ARG A 21 162.61 29.38 -44.13
C ARG A 21 163.90 28.83 -44.72
N GLU A 22 163.86 28.16 -45.87
CA GLU A 22 165.07 27.63 -46.52
C GLU A 22 165.86 28.70 -47.28
N VAL A 23 165.27 29.87 -47.54
CA VAL A 23 165.89 30.99 -48.27
C VAL A 23 166.88 31.83 -47.40
N SER A 24 167.33 31.32 -46.25
CA SER A 24 168.40 31.97 -45.45
C SER A 24 169.80 31.33 -45.62
N GLU A 25 169.99 30.35 -46.49
CA GLU A 25 171.34 29.95 -46.96
C GLU A 25 171.38 30.00 -48.49
N GLU A 26 172.24 30.88 -49.01
CA GLU A 26 172.33 31.34 -50.38
C GLU A 26 172.65 30.22 -51.39
N GLN A 27 171.78 30.02 -52.37
CA GLN A 27 172.05 30.24 -53.81
C GLN A 27 170.84 29.77 -54.61
N SER A 28 170.34 30.65 -55.50
CA SER A 28 169.14 30.45 -56.32
C SER A 28 169.21 29.14 -57.13
N GLY A 29 168.48 28.12 -56.69
CA GLY A 29 168.25 26.88 -57.41
C GLY A 29 166.96 26.27 -56.88
N GLU A 30 166.03 26.01 -57.78
CA GLU A 30 164.67 25.49 -57.57
C GLU A 30 164.61 24.37 -56.52
N VAL A 31 164.05 24.67 -55.32
CA VAL A 31 163.88 23.70 -54.24
C VAL A 31 162.80 22.70 -54.65
N GLN A 32 163.22 21.53 -55.14
CA GLN A 32 162.33 20.39 -55.28
C GLN A 32 162.02 19.82 -53.90
N PHE A 33 160.77 19.96 -53.47
CA PHE A 33 160.24 19.23 -52.32
C PHE A 33 160.45 17.73 -52.54
N PRO A 34 160.98 17.01 -51.53
CA PRO A 34 161.10 15.56 -51.60
C PRO A 34 159.72 14.92 -51.87
N ARG A 35 159.66 14.01 -52.86
CA ARG A 35 158.45 13.26 -53.28
C ARG A 35 157.60 12.70 -52.13
N TRP A 36 158.22 12.38 -50.98
CA TRP A 36 157.50 11.83 -49.82
C TRP A 36 156.53 12.83 -49.17
N ILE A 37 156.78 14.15 -49.26
CA ILE A 37 155.93 15.18 -48.65
C ILE A 37 154.63 15.36 -49.45
N ASP A 38 154.71 15.38 -50.78
CA ASP A 38 153.50 15.46 -51.63
C ASP A 38 152.67 14.17 -51.55
N GLU A 39 153.30 12.99 -51.45
CA GLU A 39 152.58 11.73 -51.21
C GLU A 39 151.86 11.74 -49.87
N TRP A 40 152.50 12.19 -48.78
CA TRP A 40 151.90 12.21 -47.45
C TRP A 40 150.70 13.15 -47.37
N ALA A 41 150.81 14.36 -47.92
CA ALA A 41 149.74 15.35 -47.91
C ALA A 41 148.52 14.91 -48.74
N ASN A 42 148.73 14.39 -49.95
CA ASN A 42 147.62 14.06 -50.85
C ASN A 42 146.96 12.71 -50.53
N THR A 43 147.71 11.71 -50.03
CA THR A 43 147.13 10.37 -49.78
C THR A 43 146.68 10.17 -48.35
N LYS A 44 147.48 10.57 -47.34
CA LYS A 44 147.15 10.32 -45.93
C LYS A 44 146.25 11.38 -45.33
N LEU A 45 146.62 12.67 -45.46
CA LEU A 45 145.80 13.75 -44.90
C LEU A 45 144.50 13.96 -45.68
N GLY A 46 144.58 14.00 -47.02
CA GLY A 46 143.40 14.13 -47.88
C GLY A 46 142.34 13.07 -47.59
N GLY A 47 142.75 11.79 -47.49
CA GLY A 47 141.84 10.68 -47.16
C GLY A 47 141.22 10.76 -45.76
N ILE A 48 141.90 11.35 -44.77
CA ILE A 48 141.33 11.58 -43.44
C ILE A 48 140.26 12.67 -43.50
N PHE A 49 140.53 13.80 -44.18
CA PHE A 49 139.56 14.88 -44.32
C PHE A 49 138.30 14.45 -45.08
N GLU A 50 138.46 13.74 -46.20
CA GLU A 50 137.37 13.15 -46.98
C GLU A 50 136.44 12.28 -46.11
N ARG A 51 137.01 11.42 -45.25
CA ARG A 51 136.21 10.61 -44.31
C ARG A 51 135.47 11.46 -43.28
N ILE A 52 136.08 12.54 -42.80
CA ILE A 52 135.44 13.46 -41.83
C ILE A 52 134.31 14.24 -42.50
N PHE A 53 134.53 14.81 -43.69
CA PHE A 53 133.52 15.58 -44.42
C PHE A 53 132.36 14.71 -44.90
N SER A 54 132.63 13.53 -45.46
CA SER A 54 131.58 12.56 -45.80
C SER A 54 130.72 12.21 -44.59
N LYS A 55 131.33 12.11 -43.40
CA LYS A 55 130.58 11.85 -42.16
C LYS A 55 129.76 13.06 -41.68
N MET A 56 130.27 14.28 -41.86
CA MET A 56 129.52 15.51 -41.56
C MET A 56 128.34 15.71 -42.51
N ASP A 57 128.50 15.51 -43.80
CA ASP A 57 127.41 15.59 -44.78
C ASP A 57 126.35 14.51 -44.52
N SER A 58 126.80 13.30 -44.20
CA SER A 58 125.90 12.23 -43.74
C SER A 58 125.11 12.64 -42.49
N MET A 59 125.76 13.26 -41.50
CA MET A 59 125.08 13.78 -40.30
C MET A 59 124.10 14.91 -40.62
N GLN A 60 124.46 15.84 -41.51
CA GLN A 60 123.61 16.96 -41.88
C GLN A 60 122.36 16.50 -42.64
N ASN A 61 122.51 15.52 -43.53
CA ASN A 61 121.39 14.89 -44.21
C ASN A 61 120.49 14.09 -43.24
N ASP A 62 121.08 13.38 -42.28
CA ASP A 62 120.31 12.68 -41.22
C ASP A 62 119.51 13.69 -40.38
N MET A 63 120.09 14.82 -39.99
CA MET A 63 119.38 15.87 -39.24
C MET A 63 118.22 16.48 -40.03
N ASN A 64 118.42 16.83 -41.31
CA ASN A 64 117.35 17.38 -42.14
C ASN A 64 116.21 16.37 -42.35
N SER A 65 116.55 15.10 -42.61
CA SER A 65 115.58 14.00 -42.68
C SER A 65 114.76 13.88 -41.40
N ARG A 66 115.39 13.99 -40.23
CA ARG A 66 114.68 13.98 -38.94
C ARG A 66 113.77 15.20 -38.76
N PHE A 67 114.19 16.38 -39.23
CA PHE A 67 113.39 17.59 -39.13
C PHE A 67 112.15 17.55 -40.05
N ASP A 68 112.29 17.04 -41.27
CA ASP A 68 111.17 16.82 -42.18
C ASP A 68 110.18 15.77 -41.65
N ALA A 69 110.71 14.70 -41.04
CA ALA A 69 109.89 13.72 -40.33
C ALA A 69 109.10 14.39 -39.18
N MET A 70 109.76 15.22 -38.36
CA MET A 70 109.09 15.98 -37.30
C MET A 70 108.02 16.93 -37.82
N GLN A 71 108.24 17.66 -38.93
CA GLN A 71 107.21 18.51 -39.53
C GLN A 71 106.01 17.72 -40.03
N THR A 72 106.26 16.55 -40.63
CA THR A 72 105.22 15.65 -41.11
C THR A 72 104.38 15.14 -39.93
N GLU A 73 105.02 14.66 -38.87
CA GLU A 73 104.35 14.25 -37.63
C GLU A 73 103.54 15.39 -37.00
N MET A 74 104.07 16.61 -36.97
CA MET A 74 103.37 17.78 -36.43
C MET A 74 102.14 18.16 -37.27
N SER A 75 102.21 18.01 -38.59
CA SER A 75 101.07 18.24 -39.49
C SER A 75 99.98 17.17 -39.31
N VAL A 76 100.40 15.89 -39.19
CA VAL A 76 99.49 14.78 -38.86
C VAL A 76 98.81 15.03 -37.51
N MET A 77 99.57 15.45 -36.50
CA MET A 77 99.03 15.77 -35.17
C MET A 77 98.03 16.93 -35.21
N LYS A 78 98.30 17.99 -35.98
CA LYS A 78 97.40 19.14 -36.13
C LYS A 78 96.08 18.75 -36.80
N ASN A 79 96.14 17.92 -37.85
CA ASN A 79 94.94 17.39 -38.51
C ASN A 79 94.15 16.46 -37.58
N GLY A 80 94.84 15.62 -36.80
CA GLY A 80 94.22 14.80 -35.76
C GLY A 80 93.48 15.64 -34.71
N ILE A 81 94.10 16.72 -34.22
CA ILE A 81 93.46 17.66 -33.28
C ILE A 81 92.23 18.32 -33.91
N ALA A 82 92.26 18.67 -35.20
CA ALA A 82 91.11 19.25 -35.89
C ALA A 82 89.96 18.25 -36.04
N SER A 83 90.25 16.99 -36.38
CA SER A 83 89.25 15.91 -36.45
C SER A 83 88.58 15.69 -35.09
N ILE A 84 89.39 15.56 -34.03
CA ILE A 84 88.90 15.37 -32.65
C ILE A 84 87.98 16.55 -32.23
N LYS A 85 88.32 17.79 -32.62
CA LYS A 85 87.44 18.95 -32.33
C LYS A 85 86.11 18.89 -33.08
N GLY A 86 86.12 18.41 -34.33
CA GLY A 86 84.90 18.22 -35.14
C GLY A 86 83.98 17.19 -34.51
N GLU A 87 84.50 16.00 -34.21
CA GLU A 87 83.78 14.92 -33.53
C GLU A 87 83.22 15.38 -32.17
N MET A 88 84.01 16.14 -31.40
CA MET A 88 83.56 16.66 -30.11
C MET A 88 82.45 17.72 -30.24
N ALA A 89 82.38 18.45 -31.35
CA ALA A 89 81.29 19.38 -31.63
C ALA A 89 80.01 18.64 -32.04
N GLU A 90 80.13 17.59 -32.87
CA GLU A 90 79.02 16.72 -33.27
C GLU A 90 78.42 15.99 -32.06
N MET A 91 79.26 15.35 -31.23
CA MET A 91 78.85 14.71 -29.98
C MET A 91 78.10 15.69 -29.04
N LYS A 92 78.51 16.96 -28.97
CA LYS A 92 77.80 17.99 -28.20
C LYS A 92 76.44 18.34 -28.80
N GLY A 93 76.33 18.35 -30.12
CA GLY A 93 75.07 18.54 -30.83
C GLY A 93 74.09 17.41 -30.53
N GLU A 94 74.51 16.16 -30.72
CA GLU A 94 73.71 14.97 -30.39
C GLU A 94 73.30 14.92 -28.92
N MET A 95 74.21 15.26 -28.00
CA MET A 95 73.90 15.32 -26.57
C MET A 95 72.84 16.38 -26.25
N THR A 96 72.81 17.50 -26.99
CA THR A 96 71.78 18.52 -26.86
C THR A 96 70.42 18.03 -27.36
N VAL A 97 70.38 17.38 -28.53
CA VAL A 97 69.16 16.80 -29.09
C VAL A 97 68.60 15.74 -28.14
N MET A 98 69.44 14.81 -27.68
CA MET A 98 69.04 13.76 -26.74
C MET A 98 68.49 14.34 -25.42
N LYS A 99 69.04 15.45 -24.92
CA LYS A 99 68.49 16.13 -23.73
C LYS A 99 67.09 16.70 -23.99
N ASN A 100 66.85 17.25 -25.17
CA ASN A 100 65.53 17.79 -25.54
C ASN A 100 64.51 16.66 -25.70
N ASP A 101 64.87 15.55 -26.34
CA ASP A 101 64.00 14.37 -26.48
C ASP A 101 63.64 13.78 -25.12
N ILE A 102 64.63 13.64 -24.21
CA ILE A 102 64.40 13.20 -22.84
C ILE A 102 63.44 14.16 -22.10
N ALA A 103 63.54 15.47 -22.34
CA ALA A 103 62.62 16.44 -21.75
C ALA A 103 61.19 16.31 -22.31
N SER A 104 61.04 16.10 -23.63
CA SER A 104 59.75 15.87 -24.28
C SER A 104 59.07 14.60 -23.76
N ILE A 105 59.80 13.47 -23.75
CA ILE A 105 59.30 12.19 -23.23
C ILE A 105 58.88 12.30 -21.76
N LYS A 106 59.62 13.07 -20.95
CA LYS A 106 59.21 13.34 -19.55
C LYS A 106 57.92 14.14 -19.44
N GLY A 107 57.70 15.10 -20.35
CA GLY A 107 56.46 15.86 -20.44
C GLY A 107 55.26 14.99 -20.78
N GLU A 108 55.36 14.22 -21.88
CA GLU A 108 54.32 13.28 -22.31
C GLU A 108 54.01 12.24 -21.22
N MET A 109 55.04 11.69 -20.57
CA MET A 109 54.85 10.72 -19.48
C MET A 109 54.16 11.35 -18.26
N ALA A 110 54.34 12.65 -18.01
CA ALA A 110 53.63 13.36 -16.95
C ALA A 110 52.15 13.60 -17.31
N GLU A 111 51.87 13.97 -18.57
CA GLU A 111 50.52 14.13 -19.10
C GLU A 111 49.73 12.82 -19.07
N MET A 112 50.30 11.73 -19.61
CA MET A 112 49.70 10.38 -19.56
C MET A 112 49.40 9.94 -18.13
N LYS A 113 50.28 10.24 -17.17
CA LYS A 113 50.01 9.96 -15.74
C LYS A 113 48.84 10.77 -15.19
N GLY A 114 48.71 12.02 -15.61
CA GLY A 114 47.58 12.88 -15.27
C GLY A 114 46.27 12.33 -15.81
N GLU A 115 46.21 12.00 -17.10
CA GLU A 115 45.02 11.41 -17.74
C GLU A 115 44.62 10.08 -17.10
N MET A 116 45.59 9.21 -16.83
CA MET A 116 45.33 7.93 -16.16
C MET A 116 44.78 8.12 -14.75
N ALA A 117 45.19 9.16 -14.03
CA ALA A 117 44.64 9.50 -12.73
C ALA A 117 43.19 9.99 -12.83
N VAL A 118 42.86 10.82 -13.83
CA VAL A 118 41.49 11.27 -14.11
C VAL A 118 40.59 10.09 -14.47
N MET A 119 41.00 9.26 -15.44
CA MET A 119 40.25 8.05 -15.83
C MET A 119 39.99 7.12 -14.64
N LYS A 120 40.96 6.97 -13.73
CA LYS A 120 40.80 6.15 -12.53
C LYS A 120 39.73 6.72 -11.59
N ASN A 121 39.64 8.04 -11.45
CA ASN A 121 38.62 8.71 -10.66
C ASN A 121 37.23 8.57 -11.32
N ASP A 122 37.13 8.75 -12.64
CA ASP A 122 35.87 8.58 -13.38
C ASP A 122 35.32 7.15 -13.26
N ILE A 123 36.19 6.15 -13.41
CA ILE A 123 35.84 4.74 -13.20
C ILE A 123 35.36 4.49 -11.77
N ALA A 124 35.96 5.15 -10.77
CA ALA A 124 35.50 5.04 -9.39
C ALA A 124 34.12 5.70 -9.19
N SER A 125 33.87 6.86 -9.80
CA SER A 125 32.57 7.54 -9.75
C SER A 125 31.46 6.69 -10.39
N ILE A 126 31.68 6.20 -11.62
CA ILE A 126 30.74 5.33 -12.34
C ILE A 126 30.43 4.06 -11.54
N LYS A 127 31.43 3.47 -10.88
CA LYS A 127 31.21 2.31 -10.00
C LYS A 127 30.34 2.65 -8.79
N GLY A 128 30.49 3.84 -8.22
CA GLY A 128 29.64 4.35 -7.14
C GLY A 128 28.19 4.51 -7.59
N GLU A 129 27.97 5.24 -8.69
CA GLU A 129 26.64 5.46 -9.27
C GLU A 129 25.95 4.13 -9.64
N MET A 130 26.68 3.19 -10.25
CA MET A 130 26.15 1.87 -10.58
C MET A 130 25.74 1.07 -9.32
N ALA A 131 26.45 1.25 -8.21
CA ALA A 131 26.10 0.60 -6.94
C ALA A 131 24.85 1.23 -6.32
N GLU A 132 24.72 2.56 -6.38
CA GLU A 132 23.53 3.30 -5.92
C GLU A 132 22.29 2.91 -6.73
N MET A 133 22.37 2.94 -8.07
CA MET A 133 21.27 2.51 -8.96
C MET A 133 20.83 1.07 -8.69
N LYS A 134 21.78 0.16 -8.39
CA LYS A 134 21.44 -1.23 -8.00
C LYS A 134 20.71 -1.29 -6.66
N GLY A 135 21.09 -0.44 -5.71
CA GLY A 135 20.40 -0.27 -4.43
C GLY A 135 18.96 0.18 -4.63
N GLU A 136 18.75 1.27 -5.38
CA GLU A 136 17.42 1.80 -5.70
C GLU A 136 16.54 0.79 -6.44
N MET A 137 17.10 0.08 -7.42
CA MET A 137 16.36 -0.96 -8.14
C MET A 137 15.92 -2.10 -7.21
N THR A 138 16.70 -2.40 -6.18
CA THR A 138 16.36 -3.42 -5.18
C THR A 138 15.23 -2.95 -4.27
N VAL A 139 15.29 -1.69 -3.81
CA VAL A 139 14.21 -1.07 -3.03
C VAL A 139 12.91 -1.06 -3.83
N MET A 140 12.95 -0.56 -5.07
CA MET A 140 11.77 -0.50 -5.94
C MET A 140 11.15 -1.89 -6.21
N LYS A 141 11.98 -2.94 -6.33
CA LYS A 141 11.48 -4.32 -6.46
C LYS A 141 10.75 -4.79 -5.20
N ASN A 142 11.26 -4.45 -4.02
CA ASN A 142 10.61 -4.79 -2.74
C ASN A 142 9.29 -4.03 -2.58
N ASP A 143 9.26 -2.75 -2.92
CA ASP A 143 8.03 -1.94 -2.84
C ASP A 143 6.94 -2.49 -3.79
N ILE A 144 7.31 -2.84 -5.03
CA ILE A 144 6.40 -3.49 -5.97
C ILE A 144 5.88 -4.83 -5.42
N ALA A 145 6.71 -5.60 -4.73
CA ALA A 145 6.28 -6.84 -4.10
C ALA A 145 5.29 -6.60 -2.94
N SER A 146 5.55 -5.59 -2.10
CA SER A 146 4.64 -5.18 -1.01
C SER A 146 3.28 -4.75 -1.54
N ILE A 147 3.27 -3.83 -2.53
CA ILE A 147 2.04 -3.34 -3.16
C ILE A 147 1.23 -4.49 -3.78
N LYS A 148 1.91 -5.47 -4.40
CA LYS A 148 1.22 -6.66 -4.93
C LYS A 148 0.60 -7.52 -3.83
N GLY A 149 1.26 -7.65 -2.69
CA GLY A 149 0.74 -8.34 -1.51
C GLY A 149 -0.51 -7.66 -0.97
N GLU A 150 -0.43 -6.36 -0.70
CA GLU A 150 -1.55 -5.54 -0.22
C GLU A 150 -2.74 -5.58 -1.19
N MET A 151 -2.49 -5.49 -2.49
CA MET A 151 -3.56 -5.58 -3.50
C MET A 151 -4.25 -6.96 -3.51
N ALA A 152 -3.51 -8.04 -3.21
CA ALA A 152 -4.08 -9.38 -3.11
C ALA A 152 -4.93 -9.53 -1.85
N GLU A 153 -4.47 -8.98 -0.71
CA GLU A 153 -5.21 -8.95 0.55
C GLU A 153 -6.52 -8.16 0.41
N MET A 154 -6.46 -6.94 -0.12
CA MET A 154 -7.65 -6.11 -0.38
C MET A 154 -8.67 -6.82 -1.29
N LYS A 155 -8.22 -7.56 -2.31
CA LYS A 155 -9.11 -8.37 -3.16
C LYS A 155 -9.77 -9.52 -2.39
N GLY A 156 -9.03 -10.16 -1.48
CA GLY A 156 -9.56 -11.18 -0.58
C GLY A 156 -10.64 -10.61 0.33
N GLU A 157 -10.36 -9.51 1.01
CA GLU A 157 -11.33 -8.82 1.88
C GLU A 157 -12.58 -8.36 1.13
N MET A 158 -12.42 -7.81 -0.08
CA MET A 158 -13.55 -7.41 -0.92
C MET A 158 -14.45 -8.59 -1.31
N THR A 159 -13.86 -9.77 -1.50
CA THR A 159 -14.60 -11.01 -1.79
C THR A 159 -15.38 -11.48 -0.57
N ILE A 160 -14.78 -11.43 0.63
CA ILE A 160 -15.44 -11.78 1.89
C ILE A 160 -16.60 -10.81 2.16
N MET A 161 -16.36 -9.51 2.10
CA MET A 161 -17.41 -8.49 2.27
C MET A 161 -18.56 -8.68 1.28
N LYS A 162 -18.27 -9.05 0.03
CA LYS A 162 -19.31 -9.33 -0.96
C LYS A 162 -20.17 -10.54 -0.57
N SER A 163 -19.56 -11.60 -0.05
CA SER A 163 -20.25 -12.78 0.47
C SER A 163 -21.13 -12.43 1.67
N ASP A 164 -20.61 -11.65 2.62
CA ASP A 164 -21.36 -11.23 3.81
C ASP A 164 -22.58 -10.39 3.43
N ILE A 165 -22.43 -9.46 2.49
CA ILE A 165 -23.54 -8.65 1.95
C ILE A 165 -24.61 -9.55 1.33
N ASP A 166 -24.23 -10.59 0.59
CA ASP A 166 -25.19 -11.49 -0.04
C ASP A 166 -25.89 -12.38 1.01
N SER A 167 -25.19 -12.79 2.07
CA SER A 167 -25.78 -13.51 3.21
C SER A 167 -26.84 -12.66 3.93
N VAL A 168 -26.48 -11.41 4.29
CA VAL A 168 -27.40 -10.47 4.96
C VAL A 168 -28.63 -10.17 4.10
N LYS A 169 -28.46 -10.06 2.77
CA LYS A 169 -29.60 -9.91 1.84
C LYS A 169 -30.51 -11.13 1.83
N GLY A 170 -29.95 -12.33 1.88
CA GLY A 170 -30.69 -13.58 2.02
C GLY A 170 -31.53 -13.60 3.29
N GLU A 171 -30.90 -13.37 4.44
CA GLU A 171 -31.57 -13.31 5.76
C GLU A 171 -32.67 -12.24 5.80
N THR A 172 -32.40 -11.04 5.26
CA THR A 172 -33.39 -9.97 5.18
C THR A 172 -34.61 -10.38 4.35
N THR A 173 -34.40 -11.16 3.28
CA THR A 173 -35.51 -11.65 2.44
C THR A 173 -36.33 -12.70 3.18
N THR A 174 -35.69 -13.62 3.90
CA THR A 174 -36.35 -14.61 4.75
C THR A 174 -37.20 -13.94 5.84
N LEU A 175 -36.62 -13.00 6.59
CA LEU A 175 -37.31 -12.26 7.64
C LEU A 175 -38.53 -11.50 7.11
N LYS A 176 -38.43 -10.89 5.91
CA LYS A 176 -39.59 -10.24 5.26
C LYS A 176 -40.71 -11.24 4.96
N GLY A 177 -40.36 -12.45 4.52
CA GLY A 177 -41.31 -13.53 4.30
C GLY A 177 -42.02 -13.96 5.59
N GLU A 178 -41.26 -14.16 6.66
CA GLU A 178 -41.78 -14.53 7.98
C GLU A 178 -42.72 -13.44 8.55
N VAL A 179 -42.31 -12.17 8.48
CA VAL A 179 -43.15 -11.04 8.91
C VAL A 179 -44.47 -10.98 8.13
N THR A 180 -44.44 -11.26 6.83
CA THR A 180 -45.65 -11.30 6.00
C THR A 180 -46.57 -12.46 6.44
N ALA A 181 -46.02 -13.65 6.67
CA ALA A 181 -46.79 -14.81 7.14
C ALA A 181 -47.39 -14.60 8.54
N MET A 182 -46.66 -13.94 9.44
CA MET A 182 -47.18 -13.55 10.76
C MET A 182 -48.32 -12.55 10.63
N LYS A 183 -48.18 -11.55 9.76
CA LYS A 183 -49.24 -10.55 9.52
C LYS A 183 -50.53 -11.18 9.00
N ASP A 184 -50.41 -12.16 8.08
CA ASP A 184 -51.56 -12.92 7.58
C ASP A 184 -52.20 -13.76 8.70
N SER A 185 -51.39 -14.39 9.54
CA SER A 185 -51.87 -15.18 10.69
C SER A 185 -52.61 -14.32 11.71
N ILE A 186 -52.10 -13.13 12.02
CA ILE A 186 -52.75 -12.15 12.91
C ILE A 186 -54.09 -11.73 12.30
N SER A 187 -54.14 -11.42 11.00
CA SER A 187 -55.38 -11.03 10.31
C SER A 187 -56.43 -12.15 10.33
N GLN A 188 -56.01 -13.43 10.31
CA GLN A 188 -56.92 -14.57 10.45
C GLN A 188 -57.42 -14.74 11.88
N LEU A 189 -56.58 -14.49 12.89
CA LEU A 189 -56.99 -14.53 14.29
C LEU A 189 -57.98 -13.42 14.61
N ASP A 190 -57.76 -12.22 14.10
CA ASP A 190 -58.65 -11.06 14.26
C ASP A 190 -60.07 -11.38 13.76
N ARG A 191 -60.19 -11.93 12.54
CA ARG A 191 -61.46 -12.40 11.99
C ARG A 191 -62.12 -13.50 12.83
N LYS A 192 -61.33 -14.38 13.43
CA LYS A 192 -61.87 -15.44 14.30
C LYS A 192 -62.39 -14.86 15.62
N ILE A 193 -61.76 -13.83 16.15
CA ILE A 193 -62.22 -13.10 17.33
C ILE A 193 -63.57 -12.43 17.03
N ASP A 194 -63.67 -11.68 15.92
CA ASP A 194 -64.94 -11.06 15.50
C ASP A 194 -66.08 -12.07 15.36
N LEU A 195 -65.81 -13.24 14.76
CA LEU A 195 -66.80 -14.31 14.60
C LEU A 195 -67.18 -14.97 15.93
N LEU A 196 -66.25 -15.06 16.88
CA LEU A 196 -66.55 -15.57 18.23
C LEU A 196 -67.40 -14.57 19.00
N ASP A 197 -67.11 -13.28 18.91
CA ASP A 197 -67.89 -12.22 19.58
C ASP A 197 -69.32 -12.13 19.03
N GLN A 198 -69.51 -12.25 17.72
CA GLN A 198 -70.85 -12.35 17.13
C GLN A 198 -71.62 -13.57 17.65
N ARG A 199 -70.94 -14.73 17.75
CA ARG A 199 -71.57 -15.97 18.22
C ARG A 199 -71.90 -15.94 19.71
N THR A 200 -71.05 -15.32 20.54
CA THR A 200 -71.33 -15.18 21.98
C THR A 200 -72.52 -14.26 22.19
N GLU A 201 -72.60 -13.13 21.48
CA GLU A 201 -73.73 -12.20 21.54
C GLU A 201 -75.04 -12.87 21.10
N GLU A 202 -75.02 -13.63 20.00
CA GLU A 202 -76.18 -14.41 19.54
C GLU A 202 -76.63 -15.43 20.61
N ARG A 203 -75.68 -16.12 21.26
CA ARG A 203 -75.98 -17.07 22.34
C ARG A 203 -76.57 -16.39 23.57
N PHE A 204 -76.05 -15.24 23.97
CA PHE A 204 -76.61 -14.48 25.10
C PHE A 204 -78.04 -14.02 24.82
N ASN A 205 -78.31 -13.49 23.63
CA ASN A 205 -79.66 -13.10 23.22
C ASN A 205 -80.63 -14.30 23.19
N ASN A 206 -80.20 -15.43 22.65
CA ASN A 206 -81.00 -16.66 22.65
C ASN A 206 -81.27 -17.18 24.07
N MET A 207 -80.29 -17.09 24.97
CA MET A 207 -80.43 -17.46 26.38
C MET A 207 -81.43 -16.55 27.09
N ALA A 208 -81.31 -15.23 26.94
CA ALA A 208 -82.22 -14.26 27.55
C ALA A 208 -83.68 -14.50 27.13
N GLN A 209 -83.92 -14.71 25.83
CA GLN A 209 -85.26 -15.06 25.32
C GLN A 209 -85.78 -16.38 25.89
N THR A 210 -84.91 -17.37 26.04
CA THR A 210 -85.29 -18.67 26.61
C THR A 210 -85.64 -18.55 28.08
N MET A 211 -84.87 -17.77 28.85
CA MET A 211 -85.13 -17.50 30.26
C MET A 211 -86.46 -16.78 30.45
N GLN A 212 -86.74 -15.73 29.66
CA GLN A 212 -88.04 -15.05 29.70
C GLN A 212 -89.20 -16.01 29.44
N LYS A 213 -89.07 -16.90 28.44
CA LYS A 213 -90.10 -17.92 28.15
C LYS A 213 -90.26 -18.97 29.26
N ILE A 214 -89.24 -19.20 30.08
CA ILE A 214 -89.31 -20.10 31.24
C ILE A 214 -90.02 -19.39 32.38
N ASP A 215 -89.65 -18.14 32.64
CA ASP A 215 -90.28 -17.29 33.66
C ASP A 215 -91.78 -17.10 33.39
N ASP A 216 -92.16 -16.69 32.18
CA ASP A 216 -93.55 -16.57 31.74
C ASP A 216 -94.34 -17.88 31.95
N ARG A 217 -93.71 -19.04 31.71
CA ARG A 217 -94.33 -20.35 31.90
C ARG A 217 -94.46 -20.71 33.38
N SER A 218 -93.47 -20.39 34.20
CA SER A 218 -93.47 -20.61 35.64
C SER A 218 -94.58 -19.80 36.31
N CYS A 219 -94.63 -18.49 36.04
CA CYS A 219 -95.64 -17.58 36.59
C CYS A 219 -97.06 -18.00 36.17
N LYS A 220 -97.25 -18.35 34.89
CA LYS A 220 -98.53 -18.89 34.40
C LYS A 220 -98.91 -20.22 35.08
N SER A 221 -97.95 -21.10 35.33
CA SER A 221 -98.17 -22.37 36.04
C SER A 221 -98.62 -22.15 37.48
N MET A 222 -97.95 -21.24 38.20
CA MET A 222 -98.32 -20.86 39.57
C MET A 222 -99.72 -20.26 39.63
N MET A 223 -100.03 -19.30 38.76
CA MET A 223 -101.35 -18.68 38.65
C MET A 223 -102.45 -19.73 38.42
N LEU A 224 -102.26 -20.62 37.45
CA LEU A 224 -103.25 -21.68 37.16
C LEU A 224 -103.40 -22.66 38.33
N THR A 225 -102.30 -23.06 38.96
CA THR A 225 -102.34 -23.95 40.14
C THR A 225 -103.17 -23.34 41.25
N ARG A 226 -102.97 -22.05 41.54
CA ARG A 226 -103.69 -21.31 42.58
C ARG A 226 -105.17 -21.11 42.23
N LYS A 227 -105.48 -20.85 40.96
CA LYS A 227 -106.85 -20.86 40.44
C LYS A 227 -107.53 -22.21 40.68
N TYR A 228 -106.87 -23.32 40.32
CA TYR A 228 -107.43 -24.67 40.54
C TYR A 228 -107.58 -25.01 42.02
N GLU A 229 -106.62 -24.62 42.87
CA GLU A 229 -106.71 -24.77 44.32
C GLU A 229 -107.95 -24.03 44.86
N ASN A 230 -108.19 -22.78 44.41
CA ASN A 230 -109.36 -22.01 44.80
C ASN A 230 -110.69 -22.61 44.33
N MET A 231 -110.73 -23.23 43.15
CA MET A 231 -111.92 -23.96 42.71
C MET A 231 -112.26 -25.11 43.67
N VAL A 232 -111.27 -25.88 44.09
CA VAL A 232 -111.45 -26.96 45.08
C VAL A 232 -111.84 -26.40 46.45
N ARG A 233 -111.20 -25.31 46.89
CA ARG A 233 -111.53 -24.64 48.16
C ARG A 233 -112.96 -24.10 48.17
N SER A 234 -113.41 -23.52 47.06
CA SER A 234 -114.78 -23.04 46.88
C SER A 234 -115.80 -24.17 47.03
N ASP A 235 -115.55 -25.33 46.42
CA ASP A 235 -116.39 -26.53 46.56
C ASP A 235 -116.42 -27.07 48.02
N MET A 236 -115.37 -26.83 48.79
CA MET A 236 -115.27 -27.20 50.21
C MET A 236 -115.67 -26.08 51.18
N HIS A 237 -116.20 -24.96 50.68
CA HIS A 237 -116.55 -23.77 51.47
C HIS A 237 -115.39 -23.17 52.27
N TYR A 238 -114.15 -23.36 51.80
CA TYR A 238 -112.99 -22.63 52.28
C TYR A 238 -112.84 -21.30 51.52
N SER A 239 -112.41 -20.26 52.22
CA SER A 239 -112.06 -18.96 51.61
C SER A 239 -110.96 -19.12 50.56
N ALA A 240 -110.93 -18.30 49.51
CA ALA A 240 -109.87 -18.34 48.51
C ALA A 240 -108.50 -17.93 49.07
N VAL A 241 -107.43 -18.44 48.46
CA VAL A 241 -106.05 -17.95 48.66
C VAL A 241 -105.71 -16.96 47.53
N PRO A 242 -104.83 -15.99 47.78
CA PRO A 242 -104.36 -15.08 46.74
C PRO A 242 -103.79 -15.83 45.54
N VAL A 243 -104.26 -15.46 44.34
CA VAL A 243 -103.73 -15.92 43.05
C VAL A 243 -102.68 -14.88 42.59
N PRO A 244 -101.42 -15.29 42.35
CA PRO A 244 -100.39 -14.37 41.84
C PRO A 244 -100.70 -13.92 40.40
N PHE A 245 -100.19 -12.76 40.03
CA PHE A 245 -100.30 -12.24 38.66
C PHE A 245 -99.40 -13.00 37.67
N LEU A 246 -99.59 -12.73 36.37
CA LEU A 246 -98.84 -13.39 35.30
C LEU A 246 -97.33 -13.11 35.30
N ASN A 247 -96.90 -12.05 35.99
CA ASN A 247 -95.49 -11.74 36.22
C ASN A 247 -94.94 -12.37 37.51
N GLY A 248 -95.76 -13.13 38.26
CA GLY A 248 -95.36 -13.81 39.48
C GLY A 248 -95.59 -13.02 40.77
N ASP A 249 -95.78 -11.69 40.68
CA ASP A 249 -96.03 -10.82 41.83
C ASP A 249 -97.39 -11.11 42.47
N GLU A 250 -97.51 -10.81 43.76
CA GLU A 250 -98.83 -10.84 44.39
C GLU A 250 -99.59 -9.55 44.08
N PRO A 251 -100.93 -9.60 43.91
CA PRO A 251 -101.73 -8.38 43.69
C PRO A 251 -101.56 -7.31 44.78
N ARG A 252 -101.18 -7.74 45.98
CA ARG A 252 -100.91 -6.87 47.13
C ARG A 252 -99.74 -5.92 46.88
N ASP A 253 -98.78 -6.30 46.03
CA ASP A 253 -97.67 -5.44 45.63
C ASP A 253 -98.13 -4.21 44.83
N TYR A 254 -99.38 -4.25 44.33
CA TYR A 254 -100.03 -3.18 43.56
C TYR A 254 -101.11 -2.44 44.36
N GLU A 255 -101.07 -2.49 45.69
CA GLU A 255 -102.04 -1.84 46.60
C GLU A 255 -103.50 -2.30 46.40
N LEU A 256 -103.71 -3.52 45.87
CA LEU A 256 -105.05 -4.07 45.66
C LEU A 256 -105.58 -4.82 46.90
N PRO A 257 -106.89 -4.71 47.22
CA PRO A 257 -107.48 -5.36 48.38
C PRO A 257 -107.59 -6.88 48.17
N PRO A 258 -107.34 -7.71 49.19
CA PRO A 258 -107.31 -9.17 49.04
C PRO A 258 -108.67 -9.72 48.59
N LEU A 259 -108.65 -10.69 47.67
CA LEU A 259 -109.85 -11.38 47.18
C LEU A 259 -109.95 -12.76 47.79
N ALA A 260 -110.84 -12.91 48.77
CA ALA A 260 -111.00 -14.11 49.58
C ALA A 260 -112.42 -14.72 49.47
N SER A 261 -113.38 -13.95 48.96
CA SER A 261 -114.80 -14.26 48.88
C SER A 261 -115.50 -13.53 47.71
N PHE A 262 -116.76 -13.87 47.44
CA PHE A 262 -117.59 -13.17 46.45
C PHE A 262 -117.84 -11.70 46.85
N GLU A 263 -117.98 -11.43 48.14
CA GLU A 263 -118.21 -10.08 48.67
C GLU A 263 -117.01 -9.17 48.42
N ASP A 264 -115.79 -9.70 48.51
CA ASP A 264 -114.58 -8.92 48.20
C ASP A 264 -114.56 -8.45 46.73
N ILE A 265 -114.95 -9.33 45.80
CA ILE A 265 -115.09 -8.97 44.38
C ILE A 265 -116.19 -7.93 44.19
N ASP A 266 -117.30 -8.06 44.92
CA ASP A 266 -118.44 -7.18 44.76
C ASP A 266 -118.17 -5.76 45.28
N ASN A 267 -117.30 -5.64 46.28
CA ASN A 267 -116.86 -4.38 46.88
C ASN A 267 -115.72 -3.69 46.12
N LEU A 268 -115.17 -4.29 45.07
CA LEU A 268 -114.13 -3.66 44.26
C LEU A 268 -114.65 -2.46 43.48
N THR A 269 -113.82 -1.44 43.32
CA THR A 269 -114.04 -0.42 42.29
C THR A 269 -113.82 -1.00 40.89
N LYS A 270 -114.34 -0.31 39.88
CA LYS A 270 -114.17 -0.70 38.49
C LYS A 270 -112.69 -0.73 38.09
N GLU A 271 -111.92 0.25 38.53
CA GLU A 271 -110.49 0.38 38.29
C GLU A 271 -109.72 -0.78 38.91
N GLN A 272 -110.03 -1.14 40.17
CA GLN A 272 -109.41 -2.28 40.84
C GLN A 272 -109.74 -3.59 40.12
N CYS A 273 -111.00 -3.79 39.71
CA CYS A 273 -111.40 -4.97 38.95
C CYS A 273 -110.64 -5.09 37.62
N ILE A 274 -110.48 -3.97 36.89
CA ILE A 274 -109.70 -3.92 35.64
C ILE A 274 -108.20 -4.22 35.90
N GLN A 275 -107.61 -3.64 36.95
CA GLN A 275 -106.22 -3.89 37.32
C GLN A 275 -105.98 -5.37 37.62
N TYR A 276 -106.87 -6.00 38.38
CA TYR A 276 -106.85 -7.44 38.61
C TYR A 276 -106.90 -8.25 37.31
N LEU A 277 -107.85 -7.94 36.41
CA LEU A 277 -108.00 -8.66 35.14
C LEU A 277 -106.75 -8.53 34.25
N HIS A 278 -106.17 -7.33 34.17
CA HIS A 278 -104.91 -7.13 33.45
C HIS A 278 -103.75 -7.92 34.07
N GLY A 279 -103.64 -7.93 35.41
CA GLY A 279 -102.63 -8.72 36.12
C GLY A 279 -102.75 -10.24 35.85
N TYR A 280 -103.97 -10.75 35.68
CA TYR A 280 -104.23 -12.14 35.28
C TYR A 280 -104.18 -12.38 33.76
N GLY A 281 -103.84 -11.36 32.96
CA GLY A 281 -103.79 -11.40 31.49
C GLY A 281 -105.13 -11.60 30.79
N VAL A 282 -106.23 -11.31 31.49
CA VAL A 282 -107.58 -11.34 30.93
C VAL A 282 -107.82 -10.01 30.23
N ASN A 283 -107.24 -9.79 29.06
CA ASN A 283 -107.33 -8.51 28.35
C ASN A 283 -108.55 -8.38 27.41
N LYS A 284 -109.36 -9.44 27.30
CA LYS A 284 -110.49 -9.52 26.36
C LYS A 284 -111.81 -9.15 27.05
N PHE A 285 -112.01 -7.87 27.32
CA PHE A 285 -113.27 -7.33 27.84
C PHE A 285 -113.50 -5.90 27.34
N SER A 286 -114.75 -5.44 27.34
CA SER A 286 -115.02 -4.02 27.14
C SER A 286 -114.92 -3.27 28.47
N PRO A 287 -114.25 -2.10 28.53
CA PRO A 287 -114.26 -1.25 29.72
C PRO A 287 -115.67 -0.75 30.09
N LEU A 288 -116.70 -0.95 29.27
CA LEU A 288 -118.09 -0.62 29.59
C LEU A 288 -118.83 -1.72 30.35
N GLU A 289 -118.25 -2.93 30.43
CA GLU A 289 -118.80 -4.01 31.23
C GLU A 289 -118.85 -3.62 32.72
N THR A 290 -119.90 -4.02 33.43
CA THR A 290 -120.04 -3.85 34.88
C THR A 290 -119.97 -5.21 35.56
N VAL A 291 -121.12 -5.88 35.74
CA VAL A 291 -121.24 -7.23 36.34
C VAL A 291 -120.32 -8.24 35.65
N LYS A 292 -120.20 -8.19 34.32
CA LYS A 292 -119.34 -9.11 33.55
C LYS A 292 -117.85 -8.99 33.91
N LEU A 293 -117.36 -7.82 34.35
CA LEU A 293 -115.97 -7.70 34.82
C LEU A 293 -115.77 -8.49 36.12
N LYS A 294 -116.73 -8.39 37.05
CA LYS A 294 -116.72 -9.15 38.31
C LYS A 294 -116.82 -10.66 38.06
N GLU A 295 -117.68 -11.09 37.13
CA GLU A 295 -117.78 -12.50 36.72
C GLU A 295 -116.48 -13.04 36.10
N ARG A 296 -115.81 -12.25 35.24
CA ARG A 296 -114.50 -12.63 34.68
C ARG A 296 -113.43 -12.72 35.76
N LEU A 297 -113.45 -11.81 36.72
CA LEU A 297 -112.50 -11.80 37.82
C LEU A 297 -112.72 -13.01 38.73
N GLN A 298 -113.97 -13.31 39.05
CA GLN A 298 -114.37 -14.53 39.73
C GLN A 298 -113.81 -15.77 39.03
N GLU A 299 -113.97 -15.87 37.70
CA GLU A 299 -113.41 -16.96 36.90
C GLU A 299 -111.87 -16.98 36.92
N ALA A 300 -111.22 -15.81 36.86
CA ALA A 300 -109.77 -15.69 36.84
C ALA A 300 -109.13 -16.20 38.14
N ILE A 301 -109.75 -15.93 39.30
CA ILE A 301 -109.22 -16.35 40.60
C ILE A 301 -109.71 -17.72 41.05
N GLY A 302 -110.65 -18.33 40.33
CA GLY A 302 -111.19 -19.66 40.62
C GLY A 302 -112.27 -19.69 41.71
N LEU A 303 -112.93 -18.57 41.99
CA LEU A 303 -114.07 -18.50 42.92
C LEU A 303 -115.36 -18.98 42.22
N TRP A 304 -115.34 -20.19 41.67
CA TRP A 304 -116.50 -20.79 41.02
C TRP A 304 -116.74 -22.19 41.59
N SER A 305 -118.01 -22.54 41.81
CA SER A 305 -118.40 -23.87 42.29
C SER A 305 -119.41 -24.51 41.34
N LYS A 306 -119.19 -25.78 41.00
CA LYS A 306 -120.11 -26.55 40.14
C LYS A 306 -121.45 -26.72 40.85
N GLY A 307 -122.50 -26.09 40.33
CA GLY A 307 -123.88 -26.33 40.76
C GLY A 307 -124.44 -25.36 41.80
N HIS A 308 -123.72 -24.28 42.14
CA HIS A 308 -124.25 -23.20 42.98
C HIS A 308 -124.89 -22.08 42.13
N GLU A 309 -125.92 -21.41 42.68
CA GLU A 309 -126.46 -20.18 42.08
C GLU A 309 -125.32 -19.16 41.89
N SER A 310 -125.18 -18.61 40.68
CA SER A 310 -124.22 -17.54 40.42
C SER A 310 -124.44 -16.40 41.41
N HIS A 311 -123.38 -15.97 42.10
CA HIS A 311 -123.43 -14.79 42.95
C HIS A 311 -123.93 -13.60 42.14
N LYS A 312 -124.94 -12.90 42.64
CA LYS A 312 -125.52 -11.74 41.97
C LYS A 312 -124.72 -10.50 42.32
N TYR A 313 -123.66 -10.24 41.56
CA TYR A 313 -122.87 -9.03 41.72
C TYR A 313 -123.69 -7.77 41.45
N HIS A 314 -123.43 -6.73 42.23
CA HIS A 314 -123.94 -5.39 42.00
C HIS A 314 -123.14 -4.72 40.87
N THR A 315 -123.78 -3.78 40.17
CA THR A 315 -123.02 -2.85 39.31
C THR A 315 -122.04 -2.06 40.17
N PHE A 316 -120.90 -1.68 39.59
CA PHE A 316 -119.99 -0.72 40.21
C PHE A 316 -120.68 0.60 40.51
#